data_AF-A0A212LXS6-F1
#
_entry.id   AF-A0A212LXS6-F1
#
_cell.length_a   1.000
_cell.length_b   1.000
_cell.length_c   1.000
_cell.angle_alpha   90.00
_cell.angle_beta   90.00
_cell.angle_gamma   90.00
#
_symmetry.space_group_name_H-M   'P 1'
#
loop_
_entity.id
_entity.type
_entity.pdbx_description
1 polymer ?
#
loop_
_entity_poly.entity_id
_entity_poly.type
_entity_poly.pdbx_seq_one_letter_code
_entity_poly.pdbx_strand_id
1 'polypeptide(L)'
;MVNYNIDYKPGLLNDNELNDFRIGNGFFSDNVWDFSGYESTTGGSARVQLRFSFIKQERIKNVVKAFSASCLLKQKLSGVKRALQGFSLFYRYISDHHPNIQSLAQLNALILRGYFHYLYTTDSNKTKGPLSRTGIFHAAAVIKNILIEGNHRGWHVPEDCRWVLPIYCEMIENNPRTKMSAQATKKMFSDEVVQKIIQSAIKEQCIITKAAIILQSQIGFRISEVLELRPNCIKNVNGKIKIECCTQKTKKGRVMRLKPANQLVSEAIVELENATKDIREASGVNYLFIKRTPAGEIIRCNESNWTRDYMQPFVERWDIRETGELIHLTSHYFRHIFATHAYRKGMPIQSIMKMFDHESLTMTGVYTHISAEDAKVKFAEVISGDAVIVGMLAGKIQERLAEDNPFKGKTQQQTTAIINAMNINITANGFCFHHPARRDSCADDGECLICPNFVTTADFLPVHKKRVTELEKEMDRAQKSGNNIWYIKNKRIRDRIINTFIKPLESELMVRLK
;
A
#
# COMPACT_ATOMS: atom_id res chain seq x y z
N MET A 1 9.84 -6.08 -15.86
CA MET A 1 8.84 -5.30 -16.62
C MET A 1 8.36 -6.23 -17.72
N VAL A 2 7.06 -6.21 -18.04
CA VAL A 2 6.59 -6.92 -19.23
C VAL A 2 7.21 -6.18 -20.41
N ASN A 3 7.99 -6.89 -21.25
CA ASN A 3 8.49 -6.31 -22.47
C ASN A 3 7.33 -6.29 -23.47
N TYR A 4 6.64 -5.15 -23.58
CA TYR A 4 5.54 -4.98 -24.53
C TYR A 4 6.01 -4.80 -25.97
N ASN A 5 7.29 -5.05 -26.27
CA ASN A 5 7.90 -4.91 -27.58
C ASN A 5 7.66 -3.51 -28.15
N ILE A 6 8.29 -2.52 -27.50
CA ILE A 6 8.11 -1.11 -27.79
C ILE A 6 9.42 -0.54 -28.31
N ASP A 7 9.48 -0.22 -29.60
CA ASP A 7 10.64 0.40 -30.24
C ASP A 7 10.64 1.93 -30.10
N TYR A 8 10.16 2.42 -28.95
CA TYR A 8 10.02 3.86 -28.68
C TYR A 8 11.33 4.46 -28.17
N LYS A 9 11.86 5.44 -28.92
CA LYS A 9 12.99 6.27 -28.50
C LYS A 9 12.48 7.66 -28.02
N PRO A 10 12.74 8.06 -26.76
CA PRO A 10 12.42 9.39 -26.25
C PRO A 10 12.98 10.51 -27.14
N GLY A 11 12.11 11.40 -27.66
CA GLY A 11 12.50 12.58 -28.45
C GLY A 11 12.01 12.63 -29.91
N LEU A 12 11.32 11.59 -30.39
CA LEU A 12 10.89 11.43 -31.79
C LEU A 12 9.40 11.79 -32.01
N LEU A 13 9.00 13.02 -31.76
CA LEU A 13 7.73 13.56 -32.30
C LEU A 13 8.00 14.91 -32.98
N ASN A 14 8.82 14.90 -34.03
CA ASN A 14 8.84 16.01 -34.97
C ASN A 14 7.76 15.75 -36.03
N ASP A 15 7.01 16.79 -36.40
CA ASP A 15 5.87 16.74 -37.35
C ASP A 15 6.17 16.01 -38.68
N ASN A 16 7.45 15.87 -39.05
CA ASN A 16 7.89 15.25 -40.31
C ASN A 16 8.39 13.80 -40.20
N GLU A 17 8.56 13.25 -38.99
CA GLU A 17 9.03 11.87 -38.77
C GLU A 17 8.31 11.24 -37.57
N LEU A 18 7.02 10.98 -37.71
CA LEU A 18 6.37 9.91 -36.96
C LEU A 18 6.94 8.58 -37.47
N ASN A 19 8.14 8.23 -37.00
CA ASN A 19 8.74 6.92 -37.28
C ASN A 19 7.80 5.87 -36.71
N ASP A 20 7.01 5.23 -37.57
CA ASP A 20 6.01 4.25 -37.18
C ASP A 20 6.71 3.05 -36.54
N PHE A 21 6.73 3.02 -35.22
CA PHE A 21 7.48 2.04 -34.45
C PHE A 21 6.54 0.97 -33.89
N ARG A 22 7.10 -0.21 -33.66
CA ARG A 22 6.33 -1.35 -33.16
C ARG A 22 5.90 -1.12 -31.71
N ILE A 23 4.63 -1.45 -31.42
CA ILE A 23 4.07 -1.38 -30.07
C ILE A 23 3.09 -2.54 -29.85
N GLY A 24 3.51 -3.51 -29.04
CA GLY A 24 2.77 -4.76 -28.87
C GLY A 24 2.70 -5.54 -30.19
N ASN A 25 1.47 -5.88 -30.58
CA ASN A 25 1.18 -6.58 -31.84
C ASN A 25 0.90 -5.64 -33.03
N GLY A 26 0.95 -4.32 -32.82
CA GLY A 26 0.68 -3.33 -33.87
C GLY A 26 1.77 -2.27 -33.97
N PHE A 27 1.40 -1.13 -34.55
CA PHE A 27 2.26 0.01 -34.83
C PHE A 27 1.74 1.29 -34.18
N PHE A 28 2.61 2.29 -34.00
CA PHE A 28 2.25 3.55 -33.37
C PHE A 28 1.11 4.27 -34.11
N SER A 29 1.12 4.21 -35.44
CA SER A 29 0.09 4.77 -36.33
C SER A 29 -1.32 4.19 -36.07
N ASP A 30 -1.42 2.95 -35.59
CA ASP A 30 -2.70 2.29 -35.36
C ASP A 30 -3.59 3.01 -34.35
N ASN A 31 -4.91 3.05 -34.61
CA ASN A 31 -5.88 3.59 -33.66
C ASN A 31 -6.16 2.63 -32.48
N VAL A 32 -5.72 1.38 -32.58
CA VAL A 32 -5.85 0.35 -31.56
C VAL A 32 -4.52 -0.37 -31.38
N TRP A 33 -3.94 -0.29 -30.19
CA TRP A 33 -2.74 -1.05 -29.86
C TRP A 33 -3.13 -2.31 -29.10
N ASP A 34 -2.81 -3.47 -29.67
CA ASP A 34 -3.15 -4.78 -29.13
C ASP A 34 -1.95 -5.41 -28.40
N PHE A 35 -2.16 -5.81 -27.14
CA PHE A 35 -1.16 -6.47 -26.31
C PHE A 35 -1.55 -7.91 -25.94
N SER A 36 -2.39 -8.54 -26.74
CA SER A 36 -2.72 -9.97 -26.62
C SER A 36 -1.45 -10.81 -26.61
N GLY A 37 -1.33 -11.72 -25.63
CA GLY A 37 -0.14 -12.56 -25.44
C GLY A 37 0.96 -11.96 -24.55
N TYR A 38 0.96 -10.64 -24.31
CA TYR A 38 1.95 -9.99 -23.43
C TYR A 38 1.58 -10.01 -21.94
N GLU A 39 0.28 -10.03 -21.62
CA GLU A 39 -0.21 -10.20 -20.25
C GLU A 39 -1.20 -11.37 -20.15
N SER A 40 -1.04 -12.20 -19.12
CA SER A 40 -2.03 -13.22 -18.77
C SER A 40 -3.26 -12.55 -18.17
N THR A 41 -4.18 -12.06 -19.00
CA THR A 41 -5.45 -11.50 -18.54
C THR A 41 -6.58 -12.49 -18.82
N THR A 42 -7.37 -12.78 -17.78
CA THR A 42 -8.66 -13.47 -17.93
C THR A 42 -9.71 -12.42 -18.33
N GLY A 43 -10.16 -12.41 -19.58
CA GLY A 43 -11.27 -11.57 -20.08
C GLY A 43 -11.12 -11.18 -21.56
N GLY A 44 -12.14 -10.51 -22.12
CA GLY A 44 -12.21 -10.17 -23.55
C GLY A 44 -11.12 -9.19 -24.04
N SER A 45 -10.92 -9.12 -25.36
CA SER A 45 -9.88 -8.35 -26.07
C SER A 45 -9.78 -6.87 -25.64
N ALA A 46 -10.89 -6.26 -25.23
CA ALA A 46 -10.92 -4.90 -24.69
C ALA A 46 -10.03 -4.71 -23.43
N ARG A 47 -9.69 -5.77 -22.69
CA ARG A 47 -8.78 -5.71 -21.52
C ARG A 47 -7.30 -5.68 -21.90
N VAL A 48 -6.94 -6.09 -23.11
CA VAL A 48 -5.57 -6.09 -23.61
C VAL A 48 -5.30 -5.03 -24.69
N GLN A 49 -6.31 -4.25 -25.10
CA GLN A 49 -6.17 -3.22 -26.13
C GLN A 49 -6.20 -1.78 -25.59
N LEU A 50 -5.38 -0.88 -26.11
CA LEU A 50 -5.52 0.59 -25.95
C LEU A 50 -6.20 1.16 -27.20
N ARG A 51 -7.24 2.00 -27.02
CA ARG A 51 -8.03 2.56 -28.13
C ARG A 51 -7.96 4.08 -28.11
N PHE A 52 -7.64 4.68 -29.25
CA PHE A 52 -7.46 6.12 -29.42
C PHE A 52 -8.53 6.76 -30.32
N SER A 53 -9.46 5.97 -30.85
CA SER A 53 -10.50 6.40 -31.80
C SER A 53 -11.46 7.46 -31.27
N PHE A 54 -11.51 7.68 -29.95
CA PHE A 54 -12.33 8.74 -29.36
C PHE A 54 -11.74 10.14 -29.58
N ILE A 55 -10.44 10.25 -29.91
CA ILE A 55 -9.75 11.51 -30.17
C ILE A 55 -9.82 11.79 -31.67
N LYS A 56 -10.51 12.88 -32.06
CA LYS A 56 -10.71 13.24 -33.46
C LYS A 56 -9.49 13.95 -34.06
N GLN A 57 -8.88 14.85 -33.29
CA GLN A 57 -7.77 15.68 -33.74
C GLN A 57 -6.45 14.91 -33.71
N GLU A 58 -5.78 14.81 -34.85
CA GLU A 58 -4.59 13.96 -35.02
C GLU A 58 -3.41 14.44 -34.17
N ARG A 59 -3.20 15.76 -34.07
CA ARG A 59 -2.13 16.34 -33.22
C ARG A 59 -2.32 15.99 -31.75
N ILE A 60 -3.54 16.06 -31.23
CA ILE A 60 -3.85 15.66 -29.85
C ILE A 60 -3.63 14.16 -29.67
N LYS A 61 -4.09 13.35 -30.65
CA LYS A 61 -3.98 11.89 -30.61
C LYS A 61 -2.51 11.45 -30.54
N ASN A 62 -1.63 12.05 -31.33
CA ASN A 62 -0.21 11.71 -31.35
C ASN A 62 0.49 11.99 -30.02
N VAL A 63 0.20 13.13 -29.37
CA VAL A 63 0.75 13.44 -28.05
C VAL A 63 0.28 12.42 -27.00
N VAL A 64 -1.01 12.06 -27.03
CA VAL A 64 -1.59 11.09 -26.08
C VAL A 64 -1.05 9.67 -26.30
N LYS A 65 -0.85 9.29 -27.57
CA LYS A 65 -0.18 8.03 -27.94
C LYS A 65 1.26 8.01 -27.42
N ALA A 66 2.05 9.06 -27.65
CA ALA A 66 3.43 9.12 -27.16
C ALA A 66 3.52 9.10 -25.63
N PHE A 67 2.63 9.80 -24.94
CA PHE A 67 2.51 9.70 -23.49
C PHE A 67 2.16 8.28 -23.03
N SER A 68 1.25 7.60 -23.74
CA SER A 68 0.88 6.21 -23.46
C SER A 68 2.05 5.25 -23.66
N ALA A 69 2.84 5.42 -24.73
CA ALA A 69 4.05 4.65 -24.99
C ALA A 69 5.12 4.88 -23.89
N SER A 70 5.36 6.13 -23.51
CA SER A 70 6.27 6.47 -22.39
C SER A 70 5.81 5.84 -21.07
N CYS A 71 4.51 5.82 -20.82
CA CYS A 71 3.91 5.16 -19.67
C CYS A 71 4.14 3.64 -19.69
N LEU A 72 3.95 2.96 -20.83
CA LEU A 72 4.15 1.51 -20.95
C LEU A 72 5.59 1.07 -20.64
N LEU A 73 6.59 1.95 -20.83
CA LEU A 73 7.97 1.68 -20.40
C LEU A 73 8.14 1.63 -18.88
N LYS A 74 7.27 2.32 -18.13
CA LYS A 74 7.38 2.52 -16.67
C LYS A 74 6.38 1.69 -15.87
N GLN A 75 5.20 1.42 -16.41
CA GLN A 75 4.07 0.81 -15.71
C GLN A 75 3.33 -0.24 -16.54
N LYS A 76 2.48 -1.04 -15.89
CA LYS A 76 1.66 -2.07 -16.54
C LYS A 76 0.56 -1.46 -17.41
N LEU A 77 0.07 -2.21 -18.40
CA LEU A 77 -1.00 -1.83 -19.32
C LEU A 77 -2.25 -1.28 -18.60
N SER A 78 -2.63 -1.89 -17.47
CA SER A 78 -3.76 -1.44 -16.64
C SER A 78 -3.59 -0.02 -16.08
N GLY A 79 -2.36 0.42 -15.79
CA GLY A 79 -2.07 1.78 -15.36
C GLY A 79 -2.23 2.78 -16.51
N VAL A 80 -1.75 2.42 -17.70
CA VAL A 80 -1.89 3.24 -18.91
C VAL A 80 -3.36 3.38 -19.33
N LYS A 81 -4.16 2.32 -19.17
CA LYS A 81 -5.62 2.39 -19.37
C LYS A 81 -6.30 3.38 -18.43
N ARG A 82 -5.92 3.38 -17.16
CA ARG A 82 -6.46 4.37 -16.21
C ARG A 82 -6.06 5.77 -16.64
N ALA A 83 -4.81 5.98 -17.07
CA ALA A 83 -4.36 7.26 -17.60
C ALA A 83 -5.23 7.72 -18.80
N LEU A 84 -5.49 6.85 -19.78
CA LEU A 84 -6.38 7.16 -20.91
C LEU A 84 -7.82 7.45 -20.48
N GLN A 85 -8.35 6.74 -19.48
CA GLN A 85 -9.66 7.06 -18.91
C GLN A 85 -9.68 8.46 -18.26
N GLY A 86 -8.61 8.82 -17.54
CA GLY A 86 -8.44 10.18 -17.01
C GLY A 86 -8.39 11.23 -18.13
N PHE A 87 -7.63 10.96 -19.19
CA PHE A 87 -7.55 11.84 -20.35
C PHE A 87 -8.91 11.97 -21.08
N SER A 88 -9.72 10.91 -21.14
CA SER A 88 -11.03 10.97 -21.81
C SER A 88 -11.98 12.01 -21.18
N LEU A 89 -11.83 12.28 -19.87
CA LEU A 89 -12.57 13.36 -19.20
C LEU A 89 -12.08 14.73 -19.65
N PHE A 90 -10.77 14.91 -19.83
CA PHE A 90 -10.21 16.13 -20.39
C PHE A 90 -10.64 16.34 -21.84
N TYR A 91 -10.59 15.27 -22.64
CA TYR A 91 -11.00 15.32 -24.04
C TYR A 91 -12.48 15.70 -24.19
N ARG A 92 -13.34 15.18 -23.32
CA ARG A 92 -14.75 15.60 -23.25
C ARG A 92 -14.87 17.10 -22.95
N TYR A 93 -14.20 17.58 -21.91
CA TYR A 93 -14.21 19.00 -21.55
C TYR A 93 -13.81 19.92 -22.72
N ILE A 94 -12.71 19.61 -23.43
CA ILE A 94 -12.31 20.42 -24.59
C ILE A 94 -13.29 20.28 -25.76
N SER A 95 -13.89 19.11 -25.97
CA SER A 95 -14.86 18.91 -27.06
C SER A 95 -16.14 19.70 -26.81
N ASP A 96 -16.59 19.77 -25.56
CA ASP A 96 -17.84 20.42 -25.17
C ASP A 96 -17.69 21.94 -25.03
N HIS A 97 -16.56 22.41 -24.49
CA HIS A 97 -16.37 23.83 -24.13
C HIS A 97 -15.37 24.58 -25.02
N HIS A 98 -14.48 23.88 -25.74
CA HIS A 98 -13.42 24.48 -26.56
C HIS A 98 -13.23 23.75 -27.91
N PRO A 99 -14.28 23.64 -28.75
CA PRO A 99 -14.26 22.81 -29.97
C PRO A 99 -13.23 23.24 -31.02
N ASN A 100 -12.72 24.48 -30.92
CA ASN A 100 -11.72 25.03 -31.83
C ASN A 100 -10.29 24.54 -31.54
N ILE A 101 -10.06 23.84 -30.43
CA ILE A 101 -8.74 23.30 -30.09
C ILE A 101 -8.42 22.10 -31.00
N GLN A 102 -7.39 22.28 -31.83
CA GLN A 102 -6.85 21.27 -32.74
C GLN A 102 -5.56 20.63 -32.21
N SER A 103 -4.89 21.26 -31.25
CA SER A 103 -3.63 20.81 -30.67
C SER A 103 -3.56 21.12 -29.18
N LEU A 104 -2.88 20.29 -28.40
CA LEU A 104 -2.62 20.59 -26.98
C LEU A 104 -1.70 21.82 -26.82
N ALA A 105 -0.97 22.22 -27.86
CA ALA A 105 -0.19 23.46 -27.88
C ALA A 105 -1.03 24.73 -27.72
N GLN A 106 -2.34 24.67 -28.01
CA GLN A 106 -3.26 25.80 -27.86
C GLN A 106 -3.80 25.95 -26.42
N LEU A 107 -3.38 25.06 -25.51
CA LEU A 107 -3.80 25.14 -24.12
C LEU A 107 -3.09 26.30 -23.40
N ASN A 108 -3.84 26.92 -22.51
CA ASN A 108 -3.34 27.98 -21.65
C ASN A 108 -3.82 27.78 -20.21
N ALA A 109 -3.32 28.62 -19.31
CA ALA A 109 -3.65 28.57 -17.88
C ALA A 109 -5.17 28.65 -17.60
N LEU A 110 -5.91 29.45 -18.38
CA LEU A 110 -7.35 29.63 -18.19
C LEU A 110 -8.12 28.34 -18.53
N ILE A 111 -7.76 27.69 -19.64
CA ILE A 111 -8.37 26.42 -20.05
C ILE A 111 -8.09 25.32 -19.03
N LEU A 112 -6.86 25.24 -18.49
CA LEU A 112 -6.52 24.25 -17.46
C LEU A 112 -7.29 24.50 -16.15
N ARG A 113 -7.40 25.76 -15.71
CA ARG A 113 -8.22 26.13 -14.53
C ARG A 113 -9.69 25.76 -14.75
N GLY A 114 -10.23 26.05 -15.94
CA GLY A 114 -11.59 25.68 -16.33
C GLY A 114 -11.82 24.17 -16.29
N TYR A 115 -10.86 23.38 -16.77
CA TYR A 115 -10.92 21.92 -16.67
C TYR A 115 -10.89 21.42 -15.23
N PHE A 116 -10.02 21.96 -14.38
CA PHE A 116 -9.99 21.56 -12.97
C PHE A 116 -11.28 21.94 -12.24
N HIS A 117 -11.92 23.05 -12.61
CA HIS A 117 -13.26 23.38 -12.13
C HIS A 117 -14.30 22.36 -12.63
N TYR A 118 -14.27 22.01 -13.91
CA TYR A 118 -15.15 21.00 -14.51
C TYR A 118 -15.06 19.64 -13.80
N LEU A 119 -13.87 19.23 -13.34
CA LEU A 119 -13.72 17.98 -12.57
C LEU A 119 -14.50 17.97 -11.25
N TYR A 120 -14.81 19.13 -10.67
CA TYR A 120 -15.60 19.23 -9.44
C TYR A 120 -17.10 19.16 -9.69
N THR A 121 -17.56 19.40 -10.91
CA THR A 121 -18.98 19.49 -11.26
C THR A 121 -19.45 18.35 -12.17
N THR A 122 -18.52 17.59 -12.75
CA THR A 122 -18.84 16.49 -13.67
C THR A 122 -19.16 15.19 -12.94
N ASP A 123 -20.06 14.42 -13.54
CA ASP A 123 -20.44 13.10 -13.06
C ASP A 123 -19.56 12.00 -13.65
N SER A 124 -19.30 11.00 -12.82
CA SER A 124 -18.65 9.76 -13.20
C SER A 124 -19.55 8.94 -14.12
N ASN A 125 -19.06 8.59 -15.31
CA ASN A 125 -19.77 7.67 -16.22
C ASN A 125 -20.12 6.32 -15.58
N LYS A 126 -19.35 5.90 -14.55
CA LYS A 126 -19.52 4.59 -13.90
C LYS A 126 -20.57 4.63 -12.80
N THR A 127 -20.61 5.70 -12.02
CA THR A 127 -21.47 5.81 -10.83
C THR A 127 -22.67 6.73 -11.06
N LYS A 128 -22.71 7.45 -12.18
CA LYS A 128 -23.74 8.45 -12.53
C LYS A 128 -23.96 9.51 -11.44
N GLY A 129 -22.91 9.79 -10.67
CA GLY A 129 -22.88 10.83 -9.64
C GLY A 129 -21.49 11.44 -9.56
N PRO A 130 -21.24 12.38 -8.63
CA PRO A 130 -20.04 13.19 -8.64
C PRO A 130 -18.75 12.38 -8.67
N LEU A 131 -17.72 12.89 -9.35
CA LEU A 131 -16.41 12.25 -9.35
C LEU A 131 -15.87 12.10 -7.91
N SER A 132 -15.40 10.89 -7.59
CA SER A 132 -14.69 10.65 -6.34
C SER A 132 -13.42 11.53 -6.27
N ARG A 133 -13.01 11.91 -5.05
CA ARG A 133 -11.75 12.64 -4.79
C ARG A 133 -10.55 12.01 -5.52
N THR A 134 -10.40 10.69 -5.44
CA THR A 134 -9.31 9.96 -6.12
C THR A 134 -9.44 10.04 -7.64
N GLY A 135 -10.66 10.02 -8.17
CA GLY A 135 -10.94 10.22 -9.59
C GLY A 135 -10.52 11.61 -10.07
N ILE A 136 -10.85 12.66 -9.31
CA ILE A 136 -10.43 14.05 -9.59
C ILE A 136 -8.91 14.16 -9.62
N PHE A 137 -8.25 13.68 -8.56
CA PHE A 137 -6.79 13.73 -8.46
C PHE A 137 -6.12 12.99 -9.62
N HIS A 138 -6.61 11.79 -9.95
CA HIS A 138 -6.08 11.00 -11.05
C HIS A 138 -6.27 11.69 -12.40
N ALA A 139 -7.47 12.20 -12.71
CA ALA A 139 -7.76 12.88 -13.98
C ALA A 139 -6.90 14.14 -14.15
N ALA A 140 -6.78 14.96 -13.10
CA ALA A 140 -5.94 16.15 -13.11
C ALA A 140 -4.45 15.81 -13.25
N ALA A 141 -3.97 14.75 -12.59
CA ALA A 141 -2.58 14.33 -12.67
C ALA A 141 -2.20 13.87 -14.08
N VAL A 142 -3.13 13.25 -14.83
CA VAL A 142 -2.88 12.82 -16.22
C VAL A 142 -2.58 14.02 -17.11
N ILE A 143 -3.45 15.04 -17.13
CA ILE A 143 -3.21 16.21 -17.99
C ILE A 143 -1.94 16.98 -17.58
N LYS A 144 -1.70 17.11 -16.27
CA LYS A 144 -0.46 17.69 -15.73
C LYS A 144 0.77 16.97 -16.27
N ASN A 145 0.78 15.64 -16.19
CA ASN A 145 1.91 14.83 -16.63
C ASN A 145 2.10 14.88 -18.15
N ILE A 146 1.01 14.89 -18.93
CA ILE A 146 1.08 15.05 -20.39
C ILE A 146 1.75 16.37 -20.77
N LEU A 147 1.35 17.48 -20.14
CA LEU A 147 1.89 18.81 -20.45
C LEU A 147 3.36 18.94 -20.02
N ILE A 148 3.70 18.51 -18.80
CA ILE A 148 5.09 18.58 -18.29
C ILE A 148 6.01 17.65 -19.08
N GLU A 149 5.63 16.39 -19.26
CA GLU A 149 6.46 15.42 -20.00
C GLU A 149 6.54 15.79 -21.48
N GLY A 150 5.46 16.34 -22.04
CA GLY A 150 5.46 16.86 -23.41
C GLY A 150 6.38 18.04 -23.61
N ASN A 151 6.40 19.00 -22.68
CA ASN A 151 7.26 20.17 -22.76
C ASN A 151 8.75 19.76 -22.69
N HIS A 152 9.11 18.84 -21.79
CA HIS A 152 10.46 18.29 -21.70
C HIS A 152 10.90 17.48 -22.93
N ARG A 153 9.95 16.90 -23.67
CA ARG A 153 10.22 16.01 -24.82
C ARG A 153 9.96 16.66 -26.18
N GLY A 154 9.56 17.92 -26.22
CA GLY A 154 9.24 18.64 -27.46
C GLY A 154 7.97 18.15 -28.18
N TRP A 155 6.97 17.66 -27.45
CA TRP A 155 5.67 17.30 -28.04
C TRP A 155 4.85 18.55 -28.37
N HIS A 156 3.77 18.40 -29.16
CA HIS A 156 2.80 19.48 -29.44
C HIS A 156 1.94 19.86 -28.23
N VAL A 157 2.59 20.39 -27.20
CA VAL A 157 2.03 21.02 -26.00
C VAL A 157 2.53 22.48 -25.93
N PRO A 158 2.04 23.32 -25.01
CA PRO A 158 2.44 24.73 -24.95
C PRO A 158 3.95 24.86 -24.68
N GLU A 159 4.59 25.83 -25.36
CA GLU A 159 6.03 26.11 -25.21
C GLU A 159 6.39 26.52 -23.77
N ASP A 160 5.54 27.33 -23.14
CA ASP A 160 5.61 27.62 -21.71
C ASP A 160 4.59 26.77 -20.95
N CYS A 161 5.07 25.86 -20.11
CA CYS A 161 4.26 25.04 -19.20
C CYS A 161 4.51 25.37 -17.71
N ARG A 162 5.22 26.45 -17.36
CA ARG A 162 5.56 26.78 -15.96
C ARG A 162 4.34 27.00 -15.07
N TRP A 163 3.21 27.39 -15.66
CA TRP A 163 1.92 27.58 -14.99
C TRP A 163 1.21 26.27 -14.61
N VAL A 164 1.57 25.13 -15.21
CA VAL A 164 0.86 23.86 -15.01
C VAL A 164 0.98 23.37 -13.57
N LEU A 165 2.19 23.36 -13.02
CA LEU A 165 2.43 22.83 -11.67
C LEU A 165 1.83 23.72 -10.56
N PRO A 166 2.00 25.06 -10.57
CA PRO A 166 1.34 25.94 -9.60
C PRO A 166 -0.18 25.79 -9.59
N ILE A 167 -0.83 25.76 -10.77
CA ILE A 167 -2.29 25.62 -10.87
C ILE A 167 -2.74 24.24 -10.33
N TYR A 168 -1.99 23.18 -10.64
CA TYR A 168 -2.27 21.86 -10.10
C TYR A 168 -2.15 21.82 -8.57
N CYS A 169 -1.07 22.37 -8.02
CA CYS A 169 -0.87 22.40 -6.57
C CYS A 169 -1.95 23.22 -5.86
N GLU A 170 -2.29 24.39 -6.40
CA GLU A 170 -3.33 25.28 -5.87
C GLU A 170 -4.72 24.62 -5.90
N MET A 171 -5.13 24.10 -7.07
CA MET A 171 -6.52 23.69 -7.28
C MET A 171 -6.79 22.23 -6.92
N ILE A 172 -5.77 21.36 -6.89
CA ILE A 172 -5.94 19.91 -6.73
C ILE A 172 -5.16 19.38 -5.52
N GLU A 173 -3.88 19.68 -5.39
CA GLU A 173 -3.07 19.07 -4.33
C GLU A 173 -3.42 19.66 -2.94
N ASN A 174 -3.49 20.98 -2.85
CA ASN A 174 -3.70 21.71 -1.60
C ASN A 174 -5.17 22.06 -1.34
N ASN A 175 -6.06 21.83 -2.32
CA ASN A 175 -7.47 22.17 -2.18
C ASN A 175 -8.17 21.25 -1.16
N PRO A 176 -8.87 21.77 -0.14
CA PRO A 176 -9.57 20.96 0.86
C PRO A 176 -10.55 19.93 0.30
N ARG A 177 -11.13 20.14 -0.89
CA ARG A 177 -12.02 19.17 -1.55
C ARG A 177 -11.28 17.92 -2.04
N THR A 178 -10.00 18.04 -2.39
CA THR A 178 -9.16 16.96 -2.93
C THR A 178 -8.02 16.51 -2.02
N LYS A 179 -7.58 17.37 -1.09
CA LYS A 179 -6.51 17.13 -0.11
C LYS A 179 -6.87 15.96 0.80
N MET A 180 -6.24 14.81 0.59
CA MET A 180 -6.37 13.65 1.49
C MET A 180 -6.23 14.13 2.94
N SER A 181 -7.22 13.84 3.80
CA SER A 181 -6.96 14.02 5.22
C SER A 181 -5.80 13.07 5.55
N ALA A 182 -4.81 13.55 6.31
CA ALA A 182 -3.72 12.71 6.78
C ALA A 182 -4.23 11.49 7.60
N GLN A 183 -5.48 11.54 8.06
CA GLN A 183 -6.18 10.48 8.76
C GLN A 183 -7.57 10.24 8.16
N ALA A 184 -7.66 9.40 7.14
CA ALA A 184 -8.82 8.52 6.99
C ALA A 184 -8.33 7.10 7.27
N THR A 185 -7.89 6.84 8.50
CA THR A 185 -7.74 5.47 9.00
C THR A 185 -9.07 4.78 8.72
N LYS A 186 -9.08 3.73 7.90
CA LYS A 186 -10.26 2.90 7.72
C LYS A 186 -10.75 2.54 9.13
N LYS A 187 -11.97 2.98 9.48
CA LYS A 187 -12.57 2.69 10.78
C LYS A 187 -12.47 1.18 10.97
N MET A 188 -11.76 0.76 12.01
CA MET A 188 -11.65 -0.65 12.36
C MET A 188 -13.02 -1.05 12.91
N PHE A 189 -13.55 -2.19 12.48
CA PHE A 189 -14.71 -2.78 13.16
C PHE A 189 -14.31 -3.15 14.59
N SER A 190 -15.31 -3.22 15.47
CA SER A 190 -15.07 -3.64 16.85
C SER A 190 -14.44 -5.04 16.91
N ASP A 191 -13.69 -5.33 17.98
CA ASP A 191 -13.08 -6.66 18.15
C ASP A 191 -14.16 -7.76 18.18
N GLU A 192 -15.36 -7.45 18.69
CA GLU A 192 -16.53 -8.34 18.65
C GLU A 192 -16.96 -8.68 17.22
N VAL A 193 -17.05 -7.68 16.33
CA VAL A 193 -17.41 -7.89 14.92
C VAL A 193 -16.32 -8.71 14.21
N VAL A 194 -15.04 -8.44 14.50
CA VAL A 194 -13.93 -9.23 13.93
C VAL A 194 -13.98 -10.68 14.39
N GLN A 195 -14.25 -10.94 15.66
CA GLN A 195 -14.43 -12.28 16.19
C GLN A 195 -15.65 -12.98 15.53
N LYS A 196 -16.78 -12.28 15.39
CA LYS A 196 -17.97 -12.79 14.69
C LYS A 196 -17.63 -13.21 13.25
N ILE A 197 -16.88 -12.39 12.51
CA ILE A 197 -16.44 -12.73 11.14
C ILE A 197 -15.65 -14.05 11.12
N ILE A 198 -14.66 -14.21 12.01
CA ILE A 198 -13.80 -15.41 12.03
C ILE A 198 -14.62 -16.65 12.44
N GLN A 199 -15.45 -16.53 13.48
CA GLN A 199 -16.29 -17.64 13.95
C GLN A 199 -17.31 -18.08 12.89
N SER A 200 -17.95 -17.12 12.22
CA SER A 200 -18.86 -17.40 11.11
C SER A 200 -18.13 -18.05 9.92
N ALA A 201 -16.90 -17.62 9.61
CA ALA A 201 -16.12 -18.21 8.53
C ALA A 201 -15.77 -19.69 8.80
N ILE A 202 -15.50 -20.08 10.05
CA ILE A 202 -15.23 -21.48 10.41
C ILE A 202 -16.45 -22.38 10.11
N LYS A 203 -17.66 -21.84 10.29
CA LYS A 203 -18.94 -22.54 10.09
C LYS A 203 -19.51 -22.39 8.67
N GLU A 204 -18.86 -21.62 7.81
CA GLU A 204 -19.31 -21.33 6.45
C GLU A 204 -19.28 -22.60 5.58
N GLN A 205 -20.37 -22.82 4.83
CA GLN A 205 -20.54 -23.97 3.95
C GLN A 205 -19.88 -23.77 2.60
N CYS A 206 -19.81 -22.52 2.13
CA CYS A 206 -19.06 -22.20 0.92
C CYS A 206 -17.56 -22.31 1.19
N ILE A 207 -16.98 -23.46 0.81
CA ILE A 207 -15.57 -23.79 1.05
C ILE A 207 -14.60 -22.72 0.51
N ILE A 208 -14.93 -22.11 -0.63
CA ILE A 208 -14.15 -21.04 -1.25
C ILE A 208 -14.13 -19.79 -0.36
N THR A 209 -15.29 -19.38 0.16
CA THR A 209 -15.43 -18.24 1.06
C THR A 209 -14.73 -18.51 2.39
N LYS A 210 -14.98 -19.68 3.00
CA LYS A 210 -14.35 -20.14 4.24
C LYS A 210 -12.82 -20.07 4.14
N ALA A 211 -12.25 -20.74 3.15
CA ALA A 211 -10.80 -20.77 2.96
C ALA A 211 -10.26 -19.36 2.73
N ALA A 212 -10.85 -18.56 1.85
CA ALA A 212 -10.36 -17.21 1.60
C ALA A 212 -10.36 -16.33 2.86
N ILE A 213 -11.43 -16.31 3.65
CA ILE A 213 -11.51 -15.49 4.87
C ILE A 213 -10.46 -15.96 5.89
N ILE A 214 -10.31 -17.27 6.10
CA ILE A 214 -9.29 -17.84 7.00
C ILE A 214 -7.88 -17.45 6.53
N LEU A 215 -7.54 -17.68 5.26
CA LEU A 215 -6.23 -17.36 4.72
C LEU A 215 -5.91 -15.86 4.82
N GLN A 216 -6.88 -15.00 4.52
CA GLN A 216 -6.69 -13.55 4.58
C GLN A 216 -6.61 -13.02 6.01
N SER A 217 -7.42 -13.54 6.93
CA SER A 217 -7.42 -13.10 8.34
C SER A 217 -6.22 -13.59 9.13
N GLN A 218 -5.74 -14.81 8.87
CA GLN A 218 -4.66 -15.44 9.64
C GLN A 218 -3.25 -15.12 9.13
N ILE A 219 -3.10 -14.74 7.86
CA ILE A 219 -1.78 -14.49 7.23
C ILE A 219 -1.70 -13.07 6.61
N GLY A 220 -2.83 -12.40 6.41
CA GLY A 220 -2.86 -11.10 5.74
C GLY A 220 -2.58 -11.19 4.23
N PHE A 221 -2.93 -12.32 3.59
CA PHE A 221 -2.81 -12.48 2.14
C PHE A 221 -3.59 -11.40 1.38
N ARG A 222 -3.02 -10.94 0.27
CA ARG A 222 -3.82 -10.21 -0.74
C ARG A 222 -4.76 -11.20 -1.40
N ILE A 223 -5.95 -10.75 -1.80
CA ILE A 223 -6.88 -11.63 -2.52
C ILE A 223 -6.25 -12.20 -3.79
N SER A 224 -5.48 -11.41 -4.53
CA SER A 224 -4.74 -11.91 -5.70
C SER A 224 -3.74 -13.02 -5.37
N GLU A 225 -3.12 -13.01 -4.18
CA GLU A 225 -2.22 -14.06 -3.70
C GLU A 225 -3.02 -15.34 -3.36
N VAL A 226 -4.18 -15.20 -2.71
CA VAL A 226 -5.09 -16.32 -2.39
C VAL A 226 -5.59 -16.99 -3.67
N LEU A 227 -6.08 -16.19 -4.62
CA LEU A 227 -6.64 -16.69 -5.88
C LEU A 227 -5.60 -17.29 -6.83
N GLU A 228 -4.30 -17.17 -6.54
CA GLU A 228 -3.20 -17.78 -7.29
C GLU A 228 -2.68 -19.08 -6.65
N LEU A 229 -3.20 -19.49 -5.49
CA LEU A 229 -2.77 -20.73 -4.83
C LEU A 229 -3.07 -21.96 -5.68
N ARG A 230 -2.12 -22.89 -5.66
CA ARG A 230 -2.13 -24.15 -6.41
C ARG A 230 -2.16 -25.34 -5.45
N PRO A 231 -2.57 -26.53 -5.94
CA PRO A 231 -2.42 -27.78 -5.20
C PRO A 231 -0.99 -27.97 -4.69
N ASN A 232 -0.85 -28.61 -3.52
CA ASN A 232 0.42 -28.87 -2.85
C ASN A 232 1.19 -27.59 -2.46
N CYS A 233 0.49 -26.49 -2.19
CA CYS A 233 1.11 -25.23 -1.76
C CYS A 233 1.59 -25.26 -0.31
N ILE A 234 1.17 -26.23 0.50
CA ILE A 234 1.67 -26.44 1.86
C ILE A 234 3.07 -27.06 1.79
N LYS A 235 4.06 -26.39 2.38
CA LYS A 235 5.46 -26.85 2.46
C LYS A 235 5.90 -26.93 3.91
N ASN A 236 6.58 -28.02 4.27
CA ASN A 236 7.26 -28.14 5.56
C ASN A 236 8.70 -27.67 5.40
N VAL A 237 9.08 -26.60 6.11
CA VAL A 237 10.44 -26.05 6.09
C VAL A 237 10.96 -25.97 7.52
N ASN A 238 11.92 -26.82 7.85
CA ASN A 238 12.52 -26.95 9.19
C ASN A 238 11.47 -27.20 10.29
N GLY A 239 10.55 -28.14 10.06
CA GLY A 239 9.48 -28.48 11.01
C GLY A 239 8.37 -27.43 11.13
N LYS A 240 8.39 -26.39 10.29
CA LYS A 240 7.38 -25.32 10.30
C LYS A 240 6.58 -25.34 9.00
N ILE A 241 5.26 -25.30 9.14
CA ILE A 241 4.33 -25.24 8.02
C ILE A 241 4.37 -23.84 7.41
N LYS A 242 4.55 -23.80 6.08
CA LYS A 242 4.51 -22.58 5.29
C LYS A 242 3.67 -22.78 4.03
N ILE A 243 3.05 -21.71 3.56
CA ILE A 243 2.30 -21.67 2.31
C ILE A 243 3.16 -21.02 1.24
N GLU A 244 3.35 -21.75 0.16
CA GLU A 244 3.95 -21.27 -1.06
C GLU A 244 2.92 -20.47 -1.88
N CYS A 245 3.19 -19.18 -2.08
CA CYS A 245 2.32 -18.27 -2.84
C CYS A 245 3.12 -17.46 -3.86
N CYS A 246 2.46 -17.07 -4.94
CA CYS A 246 3.03 -16.18 -5.94
C CYS A 246 2.65 -14.71 -5.63
N THR A 247 3.64 -13.81 -5.67
CA THR A 247 3.42 -12.36 -5.55
C THR A 247 3.87 -11.64 -6.82
N GLN A 248 3.08 -10.66 -7.28
CA GLN A 248 3.31 -9.93 -8.55
C GLN A 248 3.17 -8.40 -8.45
N LYS A 249 2.78 -7.87 -7.27
CA LYS A 249 2.33 -6.48 -7.13
C LYS A 249 3.49 -5.49 -6.96
N THR A 250 4.52 -5.88 -6.22
CA THR A 250 5.61 -4.97 -5.82
C THR A 250 6.99 -5.34 -6.36
N LYS A 251 7.07 -6.40 -7.17
CA LYS A 251 8.32 -6.79 -7.85
C LYS A 251 8.09 -7.03 -9.34
N LYS A 252 9.14 -6.80 -10.13
CA LYS A 252 9.15 -7.07 -11.57
C LYS A 252 9.11 -8.61 -11.79
N GLY A 253 7.93 -9.17 -11.97
CA GLY A 253 7.73 -10.59 -12.33
C GLY A 253 6.99 -11.40 -11.24
N ARG A 254 6.70 -12.67 -11.55
CA ARG A 254 6.15 -13.64 -10.58
C ARG A 254 7.25 -14.06 -9.62
N VAL A 255 7.03 -13.88 -8.33
CA VAL A 255 7.99 -14.31 -7.32
C VAL A 255 7.32 -15.23 -6.32
N MET A 256 7.89 -16.43 -6.13
CA MET A 256 7.42 -17.36 -5.13
C MET A 256 7.87 -16.92 -3.73
N ARG A 257 6.99 -17.10 -2.75
CA ARG A 257 7.18 -16.74 -1.36
C ARG A 257 6.62 -17.82 -0.46
N LEU A 258 7.28 -18.03 0.67
CA LEU A 258 6.80 -18.91 1.73
C LEU A 258 6.32 -18.05 2.89
N LYS A 259 5.03 -18.13 3.22
CA LYS A 259 4.44 -17.44 4.38
C LYS A 259 4.13 -18.44 5.49
N PRO A 260 4.37 -18.11 6.78
CA PRO A 260 4.04 -19.02 7.86
C PRO A 260 2.53 -19.28 7.90
N ALA A 261 2.14 -20.53 8.17
CA ALA A 261 0.74 -20.92 8.37
C ALA A 261 0.57 -21.60 9.73
N ASN A 262 -0.60 -21.38 10.32
CA ASN A 262 -1.05 -22.13 11.48
C ASN A 262 -1.89 -23.34 11.05
N GLN A 263 -2.32 -24.13 12.03
CA GLN A 263 -3.14 -25.32 11.80
C GLN A 263 -4.45 -24.98 11.08
N LEU A 264 -5.16 -23.93 11.51
CA LEU A 264 -6.42 -23.49 10.91
C LEU A 264 -6.30 -23.20 9.39
N VAL A 265 -5.21 -22.54 8.98
CA VAL A 265 -4.95 -22.29 7.56
C VAL A 265 -4.65 -23.59 6.81
N SER A 266 -3.90 -24.50 7.43
CA SER A 266 -3.52 -25.77 6.82
C SER A 266 -4.76 -26.64 6.58
N GLU A 267 -5.63 -26.74 7.57
CA GLU A 267 -6.92 -27.44 7.49
C GLU A 267 -7.82 -26.84 6.40
N ALA A 268 -7.94 -25.52 6.35
CA ALA A 268 -8.76 -24.84 5.32
C ALA A 268 -8.25 -25.08 3.89
N ILE A 269 -6.92 -25.18 3.70
CA ILE A 269 -6.33 -25.49 2.39
C ILE A 269 -6.56 -26.96 2.02
N VAL A 270 -6.37 -27.89 2.96
CA VAL A 270 -6.61 -29.32 2.71
C VAL A 270 -8.08 -29.59 2.38
N GLU A 271 -9.00 -28.98 3.12
CA GLU A 271 -10.44 -29.07 2.87
C GLU A 271 -10.80 -28.53 1.47
N LEU A 272 -10.24 -27.37 1.10
CA LEU A 272 -10.41 -26.81 -0.24
C LEU A 272 -9.77 -27.68 -1.33
N GLU A 273 -8.60 -28.26 -1.07
CA GLU A 273 -7.91 -29.14 -2.00
C GLU A 273 -8.71 -30.40 -2.31
N ASN A 274 -9.31 -31.01 -1.29
CA ASN A 274 -10.16 -32.18 -1.42
C ASN A 274 -11.47 -31.83 -2.15
N ALA A 275 -12.15 -30.75 -1.73
CA ALA A 275 -13.43 -30.34 -2.31
C ALA A 275 -13.34 -29.94 -3.79
N THR A 276 -12.15 -29.54 -4.26
CA THR A 276 -11.94 -29.11 -5.65
C THR A 276 -11.17 -30.13 -6.49
N LYS A 277 -10.78 -31.29 -5.94
CA LYS A 277 -9.93 -32.27 -6.63
C LYS A 277 -10.52 -32.74 -7.95
N ASP A 278 -11.70 -33.33 -7.92
CA ASP A 278 -12.34 -33.94 -9.10
C ASP A 278 -12.62 -32.90 -10.19
N ILE A 279 -13.02 -31.69 -9.77
CA ILE A 279 -13.32 -30.58 -10.68
C ILE A 279 -12.04 -30.09 -11.37
N ARG A 280 -10.91 -30.02 -10.65
CA ARG A 280 -9.62 -29.62 -11.24
C ARG A 280 -9.08 -30.69 -12.19
N GLU A 281 -9.20 -31.96 -11.83
CA GLU A 281 -8.77 -33.08 -12.67
C GLU A 281 -9.58 -33.12 -13.98
N ALA A 282 -10.90 -32.96 -13.90
CA ALA A 282 -11.77 -32.94 -15.09
C ALA A 282 -11.55 -31.70 -15.99
N SER A 283 -11.20 -30.55 -15.42
CA SER A 283 -11.06 -29.29 -16.17
C SER A 283 -9.63 -28.96 -16.60
N GLY A 284 -8.62 -29.62 -16.04
CA GLY A 284 -7.21 -29.26 -16.21
C GLY A 284 -6.78 -27.95 -15.55
N VAL A 285 -7.66 -27.28 -14.79
CA VAL A 285 -7.36 -26.00 -14.15
C VAL A 285 -6.56 -26.20 -12.87
N ASN A 286 -5.29 -25.79 -12.88
CA ASN A 286 -4.36 -25.99 -11.77
C ASN A 286 -4.38 -24.85 -10.72
N TYR A 287 -5.55 -24.53 -10.18
CA TYR A 287 -5.75 -23.53 -9.11
C TYR A 287 -6.71 -24.05 -8.04
N LEU A 288 -6.51 -23.65 -6.78
CA LEU A 288 -7.42 -24.05 -5.68
C LEU A 288 -8.74 -23.29 -5.72
N PHE A 289 -8.69 -21.99 -6.04
CA PHE A 289 -9.85 -21.10 -6.05
C PHE A 289 -10.47 -21.07 -7.44
N ILE A 290 -11.33 -22.04 -7.72
CA ILE A 290 -12.04 -22.19 -8.99
C ILE A 290 -13.55 -22.03 -8.83
N LYS A 291 -14.23 -21.69 -9.92
CA LYS A 291 -15.69 -21.61 -9.99
C LYS A 291 -16.19 -22.08 -11.35
N ARG A 292 -17.43 -22.54 -11.38
CA ARG A 292 -18.15 -22.85 -12.61
C ARG A 292 -18.84 -21.58 -13.14
N THR A 293 -18.68 -21.29 -14.43
CA THR A 293 -19.36 -20.19 -15.10
C THR A 293 -20.80 -20.61 -15.45
N PRO A 294 -21.70 -19.65 -15.75
CA PRO A 294 -23.01 -19.97 -16.31
C PRO A 294 -22.95 -20.79 -17.61
N ALA A 295 -21.86 -20.65 -18.37
CA ALA A 295 -21.60 -21.44 -19.58
C ALA A 295 -21.07 -22.85 -19.29
N GLY A 296 -20.93 -23.23 -18.01
CA GLY A 296 -20.47 -24.56 -17.59
C GLY A 296 -18.96 -24.73 -17.49
N GLU A 297 -18.18 -23.75 -17.94
CA GLU A 297 -16.70 -23.77 -17.90
C GLU A 297 -16.16 -23.62 -16.47
N ILE A 298 -15.08 -24.32 -16.16
CA ILE A 298 -14.35 -24.15 -14.91
C ILE A 298 -13.26 -23.11 -15.12
N ILE A 299 -13.31 -22.04 -14.33
CA ILE A 299 -12.31 -20.97 -14.37
C ILE A 299 -11.82 -20.64 -12.97
N ARG A 300 -10.65 -20.02 -12.89
CA ARG A 300 -10.16 -19.42 -11.65
C ARG A 300 -11.08 -18.28 -11.21
N CYS A 301 -11.33 -18.18 -9.91
CA CYS A 301 -12.00 -17.04 -9.31
C CYS A 301 -11.27 -15.74 -9.64
N ASN A 302 -12.02 -14.65 -9.79
CA ASN A 302 -11.47 -13.34 -10.15
C ASN A 302 -11.53 -12.35 -8.98
N GLU A 303 -10.56 -11.44 -8.92
CA GLU A 303 -10.49 -10.41 -7.88
C GLU A 303 -11.58 -9.34 -8.05
N SER A 304 -11.92 -8.98 -9.28
CA SER A 304 -12.76 -7.80 -9.58
C SER A 304 -14.17 -7.90 -8.99
N ASN A 305 -14.74 -9.10 -8.92
CA ASN A 305 -16.07 -9.31 -8.38
C ASN A 305 -16.06 -10.01 -7.01
N TRP A 306 -14.87 -10.23 -6.43
CA TRP A 306 -14.72 -11.03 -5.21
C TRP A 306 -15.58 -10.54 -4.04
N THR A 307 -15.59 -9.23 -3.79
CA THR A 307 -16.40 -8.65 -2.72
C THR A 307 -17.89 -8.89 -2.94
N ARG A 308 -18.38 -8.69 -4.17
CA ARG A 308 -19.80 -8.87 -4.50
C ARG A 308 -20.21 -10.34 -4.51
N ASP A 309 -19.38 -11.22 -5.06
CA ASP A 309 -19.73 -12.62 -5.30
C ASP A 309 -19.56 -13.49 -4.04
N TYR A 310 -18.66 -13.12 -3.11
CA TYR A 310 -18.31 -13.96 -1.95
C TYR A 310 -18.37 -13.23 -0.59
N MET A 311 -17.85 -12.00 -0.49
CA MET A 311 -17.74 -11.33 0.82
C MET A 311 -19.07 -10.73 1.30
N GLN A 312 -19.78 -10.02 0.42
CA GLN A 312 -21.05 -9.40 0.78
C GLN A 312 -22.15 -10.45 1.06
N PRO A 313 -22.29 -11.52 0.25
CA PRO A 313 -23.22 -12.61 0.57
C PRO A 313 -22.87 -13.34 1.87
N PHE A 314 -21.59 -13.44 2.23
CA PHE A 314 -21.16 -13.96 3.53
C PHE A 314 -21.64 -13.06 4.68
N VAL A 315 -21.43 -11.75 4.56
CA VAL A 315 -21.89 -10.79 5.57
C VAL A 315 -23.40 -10.85 5.76
N GLU A 316 -24.16 -10.90 4.66
CA GLU A 316 -25.62 -10.98 4.67
C GLU A 316 -26.09 -12.29 5.30
N ARG A 317 -25.52 -13.43 4.89
CA ARG A 317 -25.89 -14.77 5.39
C ARG A 317 -25.66 -14.94 6.89
N TRP A 318 -24.60 -14.33 7.42
CA TRP A 318 -24.23 -14.43 8.84
C TRP A 318 -24.66 -13.20 9.67
N ASP A 319 -25.46 -12.30 9.07
CA ASP A 319 -25.97 -11.07 9.67
C ASP A 319 -24.89 -10.28 10.43
N ILE A 320 -23.77 -9.99 9.76
CA ILE A 320 -22.63 -9.32 10.39
C ILE A 320 -22.84 -7.81 10.34
N ARG A 321 -23.06 -7.20 11.51
CA ARG A 321 -23.42 -5.78 11.64
C ARG A 321 -22.46 -5.04 12.54
N GLU A 322 -22.26 -3.75 12.24
CA GLU A 322 -21.60 -2.78 13.09
C GLU A 322 -22.57 -1.61 13.26
N THR A 323 -22.81 -1.18 14.50
CA THR A 323 -23.76 -0.08 14.80
C THR A 323 -25.16 -0.26 14.18
N GLY A 324 -25.64 -1.51 14.05
CA GLY A 324 -26.96 -1.85 13.50
C GLY A 324 -27.02 -2.05 11.98
N GLU A 325 -26.00 -1.64 11.23
CA GLU A 325 -25.94 -1.77 9.77
C GLU A 325 -25.04 -2.93 9.34
N LEU A 326 -25.37 -3.58 8.21
CA LEU A 326 -24.51 -4.61 7.63
C LEU A 326 -23.16 -4.02 7.23
N ILE A 327 -22.08 -4.69 7.62
CA ILE A 327 -20.74 -4.20 7.32
C ILE A 327 -20.42 -4.30 5.83
N HIS A 328 -19.61 -3.38 5.32
CA HIS A 328 -19.02 -3.54 4.00
C HIS A 328 -17.64 -4.21 4.09
N LEU A 329 -17.63 -5.54 3.99
CA LEU A 329 -16.41 -6.33 4.14
C LEU A 329 -15.63 -6.43 2.81
N THR A 330 -14.37 -5.98 2.84
CA THR A 330 -13.47 -6.06 1.67
C THR A 330 -12.27 -6.95 1.98
N SER A 331 -11.75 -7.66 1.00
CA SER A 331 -10.54 -8.49 1.18
C SER A 331 -9.34 -7.72 1.73
N HIS A 332 -9.21 -6.42 1.43
CA HIS A 332 -8.12 -5.61 1.94
C HIS A 332 -8.28 -5.27 3.43
N TYR A 333 -9.49 -5.40 3.99
CA TYR A 333 -9.76 -5.18 5.40
C TYR A 333 -9.03 -6.19 6.28
N PHE A 334 -9.05 -7.49 5.93
CA PHE A 334 -8.35 -8.53 6.68
C PHE A 334 -6.84 -8.28 6.80
N ARG A 335 -6.23 -7.81 5.71
CA ARG A 335 -4.82 -7.43 5.72
C ARG A 335 -4.54 -6.26 6.66
N HIS A 336 -5.47 -5.30 6.72
CA HIS A 336 -5.35 -4.16 7.64
C HIS A 336 -5.45 -4.63 9.08
N ILE A 337 -6.45 -5.44 9.43
CA ILE A 337 -6.59 -5.99 10.78
C ILE A 337 -5.36 -6.81 11.17
N PHE A 338 -4.90 -7.71 10.30
CA PHE A 338 -3.72 -8.52 10.59
C PHE A 338 -2.52 -7.63 10.88
N ALA A 339 -2.27 -6.62 10.04
CA ALA A 339 -1.16 -5.67 10.24
C ALA A 339 -1.25 -4.96 11.59
N THR A 340 -2.43 -4.40 11.87
CA THR A 340 -2.71 -3.67 13.10
C THR A 340 -2.57 -4.57 14.33
N HIS A 341 -3.14 -5.78 14.29
CA HIS A 341 -3.08 -6.72 15.40
C HIS A 341 -1.66 -7.25 15.63
N ALA A 342 -0.94 -7.62 14.56
CA ALA A 342 0.45 -8.04 14.63
C ALA A 342 1.33 -6.95 15.23
N TYR A 343 1.13 -5.69 14.82
CA TYR A 343 1.83 -4.54 15.37
C TYR A 343 1.51 -4.33 16.85
N ARG A 344 0.22 -4.33 17.23
CA ARG A 344 -0.23 -4.25 18.64
C ARG A 344 0.36 -5.36 19.52
N LYS A 345 0.56 -6.56 18.97
CA LYS A 345 1.21 -7.69 19.66
C LYS A 345 2.74 -7.65 19.62
N GLY A 346 3.33 -6.52 19.26
CA GLY A 346 4.79 -6.29 19.30
C GLY A 346 5.56 -6.87 18.12
N MET A 347 4.92 -7.08 16.96
CA MET A 347 5.65 -7.41 15.73
C MET A 347 6.32 -6.14 15.17
N PRO A 348 7.65 -6.16 14.93
CA PRO A 348 8.34 -5.02 14.34
C PRO A 348 7.74 -4.61 12.99
N ILE A 349 7.60 -3.31 12.75
CA ILE A 349 6.99 -2.78 11.52
C ILE A 349 7.75 -3.25 10.26
N GLN A 350 9.07 -3.43 10.34
CA GLN A 350 9.90 -3.96 9.26
C GLN A 350 9.58 -5.44 8.96
N SER A 351 9.22 -6.22 9.98
CA SER A 351 8.76 -7.61 9.81
C SER A 351 7.40 -7.64 9.11
N ILE A 352 6.50 -6.73 9.46
CA ILE A 352 5.21 -6.55 8.78
C ILE A 352 5.46 -6.14 7.32
N MET A 353 6.30 -5.13 7.07
CA MET A 353 6.70 -4.70 5.72
C MET A 353 7.21 -5.87 4.87
N LYS A 354 8.12 -6.69 5.42
CA LYS A 354 8.71 -7.84 4.73
C LYS A 354 7.68 -8.93 4.45
N MET A 355 6.79 -9.21 5.41
CA MET A 355 5.69 -10.17 5.24
C MET A 355 4.71 -9.74 4.15
N PHE A 356 4.56 -8.43 3.99
CA PHE A 356 3.61 -7.78 3.09
C PHE A 356 4.20 -7.29 1.78
N ASP A 357 5.53 -7.38 1.61
CA ASP A 357 6.27 -6.93 0.44
C ASP A 357 5.93 -5.46 0.13
N HIS A 358 5.89 -4.61 1.17
CA HIS A 358 5.68 -3.17 1.03
C HIS A 358 6.97 -2.49 0.60
N GLU A 359 6.89 -1.62 -0.41
CA GLU A 359 8.06 -0.95 -1.01
C GLU A 359 8.51 0.27 -0.21
N SER A 360 7.65 0.83 0.65
CA SER A 360 7.97 2.00 1.47
C SER A 360 7.39 1.92 2.88
N LEU A 361 8.04 2.65 3.80
CA LEU A 361 7.54 2.85 5.16
C LEU A 361 6.19 3.56 5.16
N THR A 362 5.96 4.50 4.24
CA THR A 362 4.67 5.22 4.08
C THR A 362 3.50 4.26 3.86
N MET A 363 3.68 3.19 3.06
CA MET A 363 2.65 2.16 2.85
C MET A 363 2.29 1.39 4.14
N THR A 364 3.18 1.39 5.13
CA THR A 364 3.04 0.62 6.38
C THR A 364 2.75 1.53 7.58
N GLY A 365 3.07 2.83 7.49
CA GLY A 365 2.75 3.85 8.47
C GLY A 365 1.25 4.05 8.68
N VAL A 366 0.40 3.62 7.73
CA VAL A 366 -1.05 3.58 7.95
C VAL A 366 -1.46 2.73 9.15
N TYR A 367 -0.63 1.76 9.57
CA TYR A 367 -0.89 0.90 10.73
C TYR A 367 -0.37 1.47 12.06
N THR A 368 0.50 2.49 12.02
CA THR A 368 1.11 3.07 13.22
C THR A 368 0.21 4.10 13.90
N HIS A 369 -0.76 4.70 13.18
CA HIS A 369 -1.67 5.70 13.74
C HIS A 369 -2.60 5.16 14.85
N ILE A 370 -2.85 3.85 14.87
CA ILE A 370 -3.65 3.21 15.92
C ILE A 370 -2.86 3.11 17.24
N SER A 371 -1.54 3.32 17.22
CA SER A 371 -0.73 3.47 18.44
C SER A 371 -0.80 4.85 19.06
N ALA A 372 -1.42 5.85 18.43
CA ALA A 372 -1.46 7.19 19.01
C ALA A 372 -2.26 7.19 20.33
N GLU A 373 -3.35 6.45 20.45
CA GLU A 373 -4.15 6.41 21.68
C GLU A 373 -3.45 5.60 22.79
N ASP A 374 -2.96 4.39 22.48
CA ASP A 374 -2.25 3.54 23.45
C ASP A 374 -0.90 4.17 23.87
N ALA A 375 -0.19 4.77 22.93
CA ALA A 375 1.08 5.41 23.21
C ALA A 375 0.94 6.81 23.81
N LYS A 376 -0.19 7.51 23.67
CA LYS A 376 -0.49 8.71 24.47
C LYS A 376 -0.66 8.36 25.95
N VAL A 377 -1.33 7.24 26.26
CA VAL A 377 -1.46 6.73 27.63
C VAL A 377 -0.07 6.40 28.20
N LYS A 378 0.75 5.67 27.42
CA LYS A 378 2.11 5.30 27.84
C LYS A 378 3.11 6.46 27.86
N PHE A 379 2.94 7.44 26.98
CA PHE A 379 3.72 8.67 27.00
C PHE A 379 3.34 9.56 28.19
N ALA A 380 2.05 9.59 28.57
CA ALA A 380 1.62 10.26 29.79
C ALA A 380 2.27 9.64 31.05
N GLU A 381 2.38 8.31 31.14
CA GLU A 381 3.11 7.64 32.25
C GLU A 381 4.60 8.03 32.31
N VAL A 382 5.26 8.17 31.15
CA VAL A 382 6.67 8.60 31.05
C VAL A 382 6.86 10.04 31.52
N ILE A 383 5.93 10.91 31.16
CA ILE A 383 6.05 12.33 31.38
C ILE A 383 5.52 12.77 32.75
N SER A 384 4.61 12.01 33.35
CA SER A 384 4.20 12.17 34.75
C SER A 384 5.30 11.78 35.74
N GLY A 385 6.37 11.13 35.29
CA GLY A 385 7.50 10.70 36.11
C GLY A 385 7.36 9.29 36.72
N ASP A 386 6.25 8.61 36.45
CA ASP A 386 5.96 7.29 37.02
C ASP A 386 6.72 6.17 36.31
N ALA A 387 6.98 6.32 35.00
CA ALA A 387 7.65 5.30 34.22
C ALA A 387 9.18 5.39 34.31
N VAL A 388 9.81 4.21 34.38
CA VAL A 388 11.25 4.03 34.18
C VAL A 388 11.57 4.27 32.70
N ILE A 389 12.45 5.24 32.42
CA ILE A 389 12.95 5.51 31.06
C ILE A 389 14.46 5.30 30.96
N VAL A 390 14.89 4.68 29.86
CA VAL A 390 16.31 4.47 29.54
C VAL A 390 16.63 4.95 28.13
N GLY A 391 17.87 5.39 27.93
CA GLY A 391 18.35 5.96 26.67
C GLY A 391 19.55 6.85 26.93
N MET A 392 20.28 7.25 25.88
CA MET A 392 21.57 7.94 26.06
C MET A 392 21.45 9.27 26.83
N LEU A 393 20.32 9.96 26.70
CA LEU A 393 20.04 11.21 27.41
C LEU A 393 18.94 11.08 28.47
N ALA A 394 18.54 9.85 28.84
CA ALA A 394 17.41 9.62 29.75
C ALA A 394 17.57 10.33 31.10
N GLY A 395 18.77 10.30 31.70
CA GLY A 395 19.05 11.01 32.96
C GLY A 395 18.85 12.53 32.86
N LYS A 396 19.32 13.17 31.78
CA LYS A 396 19.12 14.62 31.56
C LYS A 396 17.65 14.98 31.30
N ILE A 397 16.90 14.07 30.70
CA ILE A 397 15.46 14.24 30.46
C ILE A 397 14.71 14.16 31.79
N GLN A 398 15.03 13.17 32.64
CA GLN A 398 14.44 13.02 33.97
C GLN A 398 14.75 14.21 34.87
N GLU A 399 15.99 14.69 34.90
CA GLU A 399 16.41 15.86 35.69
C GLU A 399 15.61 17.11 35.31
N ARG A 400 15.51 17.41 34.00
CA ARG A 400 14.70 18.54 33.52
C ARG A 400 13.21 18.40 33.83
N LEU A 401 12.66 17.19 33.70
CA LEU A 401 11.27 16.92 34.07
C LEU A 401 11.03 16.97 35.59
N ALA A 402 12.07 16.84 36.41
CA ALA A 402 11.95 17.02 37.86
C ALA A 402 11.95 18.51 38.26
N GLU A 403 12.72 19.34 37.56
CA GLU A 403 12.81 20.79 37.79
C GLU A 403 11.62 21.58 37.24
N ASP A 404 11.23 21.33 35.98
CA ASP A 404 10.13 22.04 35.29
C ASP A 404 9.34 21.06 34.42
N ASN A 405 8.27 20.49 35.00
CA ASN A 405 7.39 19.56 34.30
C ASN A 405 6.16 20.28 33.74
N PRO A 406 6.09 20.59 32.43
CA PRO A 406 4.93 21.29 31.86
C PRO A 406 3.64 20.45 31.83
N PHE A 407 3.71 19.17 32.20
CA PHE A 407 2.61 18.20 32.13
C PHE A 407 2.04 17.80 33.49
N LYS A 408 2.71 18.15 34.60
CA LYS A 408 2.26 17.81 35.96
C LYS A 408 0.91 18.48 36.27
N GLY A 409 -0.07 17.68 36.70
CA GLY A 409 -1.42 18.16 37.05
C GLY A 409 -2.32 18.53 35.85
N LYS A 410 -1.96 18.15 34.62
CA LYS A 410 -2.77 18.41 33.41
C LYS A 410 -3.71 17.24 33.09
N THR A 411 -4.88 17.55 32.51
CA THR A 411 -5.82 16.52 32.05
C THR A 411 -5.33 15.83 30.76
N GLN A 412 -5.84 14.65 30.43
CA GLN A 412 -5.47 13.89 29.23
C GLN A 412 -5.61 14.72 27.92
N GLN A 413 -6.62 15.59 27.84
CA GLN A 413 -6.82 16.49 26.70
C GLN A 413 -5.75 17.60 26.63
N GLN A 414 -5.39 18.19 27.77
CA GLN A 414 -4.34 19.21 27.86
C GLN A 414 -2.96 18.63 27.53
N THR A 415 -2.65 17.43 28.04
CA THR A 415 -1.43 16.69 27.71
C THR A 415 -1.34 16.38 26.22
N THR A 416 -2.46 15.98 25.59
CA THR A 416 -2.53 15.72 24.15
C THR A 416 -2.29 16.99 23.32
N ALA A 417 -2.82 18.14 23.74
CA ALA A 417 -2.56 19.42 23.09
C ALA A 417 -1.08 19.81 23.14
N ILE A 418 -0.43 19.57 24.28
CA ILE A 418 1.01 19.85 24.46
C ILE A 418 1.87 18.90 23.60
N ILE A 419 1.56 17.60 23.57
CA ILE A 419 2.25 16.61 22.72
C ILE A 419 2.21 17.02 21.24
N ASN A 420 1.04 17.46 20.77
CA ASN A 420 0.86 17.90 19.39
C ASN A 420 1.58 19.22 19.10
N ALA A 421 1.56 20.17 20.04
CA ALA A 421 2.29 21.43 19.94
C ALA A 421 3.82 21.23 19.93
N MET A 422 4.32 20.26 20.70
CA MET A 422 5.75 19.89 20.78
C MET A 422 6.17 18.89 19.70
N ASN A 423 5.23 18.39 18.89
CA ASN A 423 5.44 17.46 17.78
C ASN A 423 6.29 16.22 18.13
N ILE A 424 6.00 15.64 19.30
CA ILE A 424 6.75 14.51 19.86
C ILE A 424 6.42 13.24 19.07
N ASN A 425 7.44 12.59 18.50
CA ASN A 425 7.26 11.42 17.65
C ASN A 425 7.33 10.13 18.48
N ILE A 426 6.27 9.36 18.47
CA ILE A 426 6.20 8.05 19.11
C ILE A 426 6.63 6.98 18.09
N THR A 427 7.53 6.09 18.51
CA THR A 427 8.02 5.00 17.65
C THR A 427 7.60 3.64 18.20
N ALA A 428 7.81 2.58 17.42
CA ALA A 428 7.43 1.22 17.79
C ALA A 428 8.12 0.65 19.04
N ASN A 429 9.25 1.24 19.46
CA ASN A 429 10.10 0.68 20.50
C ASN A 429 10.41 1.70 21.62
N GLY A 430 9.76 2.87 21.63
CA GLY A 430 10.05 3.98 22.52
C GLY A 430 9.68 5.35 21.94
N PHE A 431 10.25 6.41 22.49
CA PHE A 431 9.85 7.80 22.27
C PHE A 431 11.01 8.63 21.68
N CYS A 432 10.70 9.48 20.72
CA CYS A 432 11.65 10.38 20.08
C CYS A 432 11.41 11.82 20.57
N PHE A 433 12.42 12.37 21.26
CA PHE A 433 12.46 13.76 21.75
C PHE A 433 13.18 14.71 20.78
N HIS A 434 13.36 14.29 19.52
CA HIS A 434 13.97 15.14 18.51
C HIS A 434 13.01 16.29 18.12
N HIS A 435 13.36 17.52 18.51
CA HIS A 435 12.54 18.69 18.30
C HIS A 435 12.65 19.22 16.85
N PRO A 436 11.56 19.37 16.09
CA PRO A 436 11.62 19.74 14.66
C PRO A 436 12.26 21.11 14.37
N ALA A 437 12.22 22.05 15.32
CA ALA A 437 12.83 23.38 15.13
C ALA A 437 14.37 23.37 15.08
N ARG A 438 15.02 22.23 15.39
CA ARG A 438 16.49 22.14 15.40
C ARG A 438 17.13 22.05 14.02
N ARG A 439 16.37 21.90 12.93
CA ARG A 439 16.83 21.84 11.51
C ARG A 439 17.93 20.80 11.18
N ASP A 440 18.46 20.09 12.16
CA ASP A 440 19.40 18.98 11.95
C ASP A 440 18.66 17.80 11.31
N SER A 441 19.19 17.29 10.21
CA SER A 441 18.71 16.05 9.60
C SER A 441 18.93 14.86 10.54
N CYS A 442 17.96 13.96 10.65
CA CYS A 442 18.18 12.64 11.24
C CYS A 442 19.42 12.00 10.58
N ALA A 443 20.42 11.63 11.38
CA ALA A 443 21.69 11.13 10.85
C ALA A 443 21.52 9.89 9.95
N ASP A 444 20.49 9.07 10.23
CA ASP A 444 20.08 7.93 9.41
C ASP A 444 18.56 7.69 9.58
N ASP A 445 17.79 7.80 8.48
CA ASP A 445 16.35 7.50 8.47
C ASP A 445 16.09 6.04 8.90
N GLY A 446 15.65 5.85 10.14
CA GLY A 446 15.19 4.56 10.66
C GLY A 446 16.11 3.85 11.65
N GLU A 447 17.24 4.44 12.06
CA GLU A 447 18.10 3.91 13.13
C GLU A 447 17.84 4.60 14.50
N CYS A 448 16.58 4.72 14.92
CA CYS A 448 16.24 5.37 16.22
C CYS A 448 16.92 4.71 17.43
N LEU A 449 17.26 3.42 17.33
CA LEU A 449 17.92 2.64 18.40
C LEU A 449 19.35 3.11 18.73
N ILE A 450 19.92 3.99 17.92
CA ILE A 450 21.25 4.60 18.15
C ILE A 450 21.16 6.13 18.27
N CYS A 451 19.95 6.69 18.32
CA CYS A 451 19.74 8.14 18.39
C CYS A 451 19.87 8.63 19.84
N PRO A 452 20.65 9.69 20.12
CA PRO A 452 20.71 10.29 21.45
C PRO A 452 19.37 10.82 21.96
N ASN A 453 18.46 11.18 21.04
CA ASN A 453 17.14 11.73 21.35
C ASN A 453 16.06 10.65 21.53
N PHE A 454 16.44 9.37 21.51
CA PHE A 454 15.53 8.25 21.66
C PHE A 454 15.62 7.66 23.07
N VAL A 455 14.45 7.45 23.69
CA VAL A 455 14.32 6.77 24.98
C VAL A 455 13.26 5.68 24.92
N THR A 456 13.32 4.72 25.82
CA THR A 456 12.40 3.57 25.87
C THR A 456 12.07 3.23 27.33
N THR A 457 11.02 2.45 27.55
CA THR A 457 10.52 2.06 28.89
C THR A 457 10.58 0.55 29.10
N ALA A 458 10.38 0.12 30.34
CA ALA A 458 10.31 -1.30 30.72
C ALA A 458 9.29 -2.11 29.90
N ASP A 459 8.18 -1.50 29.48
CA ASP A 459 7.15 -2.14 28.64
C ASP A 459 7.71 -2.64 27.30
N PHE A 460 8.77 -2.00 26.79
CA PHE A 460 9.43 -2.39 25.54
C PHE A 460 10.59 -3.36 25.74
N LEU A 461 10.91 -3.76 26.98
CA LEU A 461 11.97 -4.74 27.26
C LEU A 461 11.79 -6.06 26.50
N PRO A 462 10.59 -6.66 26.39
CA PRO A 462 10.38 -7.87 25.57
C PRO A 462 10.70 -7.64 24.09
N VAL A 463 10.43 -6.44 23.58
CA VAL A 463 10.70 -6.05 22.18
C VAL A 463 12.20 -5.98 21.93
N HIS A 464 12.95 -5.35 22.83
CA HIS A 464 14.41 -5.26 22.76
C HIS A 464 15.08 -6.63 22.85
N LYS A 465 14.65 -7.48 23.80
CA LYS A 465 15.15 -8.87 23.93
C LYS A 465 14.92 -9.68 22.64
N LYS A 466 13.70 -9.62 22.10
CA LYS A 466 13.37 -10.29 20.83
C LYS A 466 14.22 -9.80 19.67
N ARG A 467 14.51 -8.49 19.61
CA ARG A 467 15.37 -7.91 18.56
C ARG A 467 16.81 -8.42 18.67
N VAL A 468 17.35 -8.53 19.88
CA VAL A 468 18.67 -9.14 20.13
C VAL A 468 18.70 -10.58 19.63
N THR A 469 17.68 -11.39 19.96
CA THR A 469 17.59 -12.78 19.49
C THR A 469 17.54 -12.88 17.96
N GLU A 470 16.83 -11.98 17.27
CA GLU A 470 16.80 -11.97 15.80
C GLU A 470 18.14 -11.52 15.20
N LEU A 471 18.82 -10.54 15.81
CA LEU A 471 20.16 -10.11 15.38
C LEU A 471 21.18 -11.24 15.53
N GLU A 472 21.10 -12.04 16.59
CA GLU A 472 21.96 -13.21 16.79
C GLU A 472 21.74 -14.25 15.69
N LYS A 473 20.48 -14.54 15.32
CA LYS A 473 20.17 -15.42 14.18
C LYS A 473 20.65 -14.86 12.84
N GLU A 474 20.68 -13.54 12.69
CA GLU A 474 21.22 -12.87 11.49
C GLU A 474 22.75 -12.94 11.47
N MET A 475 23.41 -12.76 12.61
CA MET A 475 24.85 -12.95 12.77
C MET A 475 25.28 -14.39 12.46
N ASP A 476 24.55 -15.39 12.95
CA ASP A 476 24.84 -16.80 12.64
C ASP A 476 24.76 -17.09 11.13
N ARG A 477 23.77 -16.50 10.45
CA ARG A 477 23.63 -16.60 8.99
C ARG A 477 24.76 -15.87 8.27
N ALA A 478 25.17 -14.70 8.76
CA ALA A 478 26.29 -13.93 8.22
C ALA A 478 27.59 -14.74 8.29
N GLN A 479 27.83 -15.36 9.45
CA GLN A 479 29.02 -16.16 9.71
C GLN A 479 29.07 -17.41 8.83
N LYS A 480 27.94 -18.13 8.69
CA LYS A 480 27.81 -19.29 7.79
C LYS A 480 27.98 -18.96 6.31
N SER A 481 27.74 -17.71 5.91
CA SER A 481 27.87 -17.24 4.52
C SER A 481 29.18 -16.49 4.23
N GLY A 482 30.08 -16.39 5.23
CA GLY A 482 31.35 -15.65 5.09
C GLY A 482 31.19 -14.12 4.98
N ASN A 483 30.01 -13.57 5.26
CA ASN A 483 29.74 -12.14 5.14
C ASN A 483 30.15 -11.38 6.42
N ASN A 484 31.44 -11.12 6.55
CA ASN A 484 32.04 -10.46 7.71
C ASN A 484 31.54 -9.02 7.93
N ILE A 485 31.22 -8.28 6.87
CA ILE A 485 30.70 -6.90 6.96
C ILE A 485 29.35 -6.90 7.67
N TRP A 486 28.45 -7.80 7.26
CA TRP A 486 27.12 -7.90 7.84
C TRP A 486 27.15 -8.44 9.28
N TYR A 487 28.05 -9.39 9.57
CA TYR A 487 28.29 -9.87 10.93
C TYR A 487 28.73 -8.74 11.87
N ILE A 488 29.75 -7.95 11.48
CA ILE A 488 30.28 -6.85 12.31
C ILE A 488 29.21 -5.78 12.54
N LYS A 489 28.44 -5.43 11.49
CA LYS A 489 27.33 -4.47 11.61
C LYS A 489 26.30 -4.94 12.62
N ASN A 490 25.82 -6.18 12.50
CA ASN A 490 24.78 -6.72 13.39
C ASN A 490 25.28 -6.90 14.82
N LYS A 491 26.54 -7.31 15.02
CA LYS A 491 27.17 -7.41 16.34
C LYS A 491 27.19 -6.06 17.05
N ARG A 492 27.62 -4.99 16.35
CA ARG A 492 27.63 -3.62 16.91
C ARG A 492 26.23 -3.16 17.34
N ILE A 493 25.21 -3.43 16.53
CA ILE A 493 23.83 -3.07 16.86
C ILE A 493 23.32 -3.87 18.07
N ARG A 494 23.60 -5.17 18.12
CA ARG A 494 23.23 -6.07 19.22
C ARG A 494 23.84 -5.60 20.54
N ASP A 495 25.15 -5.37 20.56
CA ASP A 495 25.88 -4.97 21.76
C ASP A 495 25.38 -3.61 22.29
N ARG A 496 25.05 -2.67 21.39
CA ARG A 496 24.46 -1.38 21.77
C ARG A 496 23.06 -1.52 22.37
N ILE A 497 22.16 -2.31 21.77
CA ILE A 497 20.81 -2.53 22.33
C ILE A 497 20.90 -3.13 23.75
N ILE A 498 21.80 -4.10 23.94
CA ILE A 498 22.00 -4.73 25.25
C ILE A 498 22.47 -3.70 26.28
N ASN A 499 23.50 -2.93 25.96
CA ASN A 499 24.13 -2.03 26.92
C ASN A 499 23.34 -0.73 27.16
N THR A 500 22.63 -0.22 26.15
CA THR A 500 21.89 1.05 26.25
C THR A 500 20.45 0.88 26.74
N PHE A 501 19.81 -0.27 26.45
CA PHE A 501 18.39 -0.47 26.79
C PHE A 501 18.14 -1.65 27.73
N ILE A 502 18.63 -2.85 27.40
CA ILE A 502 18.26 -4.07 28.16
C ILE A 502 18.85 -4.07 29.57
N LYS A 503 20.18 -3.94 29.71
CA LYS A 503 20.83 -3.97 31.03
C LYS A 503 20.34 -2.86 31.96
N PRO A 504 20.20 -1.59 31.51
CA PRO A 504 19.66 -0.53 32.37
C PRO A 504 18.23 -0.81 32.81
N LEU A 505 17.34 -1.24 31.90
CA LEU A 505 15.94 -1.57 32.25
C LEU A 505 15.85 -2.71 33.26
N GLU A 506 16.63 -3.77 33.08
CA GLU A 506 16.66 -4.89 34.01
C GLU A 506 17.17 -4.47 35.39
N SER A 507 18.19 -3.61 35.43
CA SER A 507 18.72 -3.06 36.69
C SER A 507 17.68 -2.21 37.42
N GLU A 508 16.98 -1.31 36.73
CA GLU A 508 15.99 -0.42 37.34
C GLU A 508 14.72 -1.16 37.78
N LEU A 509 14.30 -2.19 37.03
CA LEU A 509 13.20 -3.08 37.44
C LEU A 509 13.55 -3.88 38.70
N MET A 510 14.78 -4.35 38.82
CA MET A 510 15.25 -5.08 40.01
C MET A 510 15.34 -4.19 41.26
N VAL A 511 15.64 -2.89 41.09
CA VAL A 511 15.65 -1.91 42.19
C VAL A 511 14.25 -1.61 42.69
N ARG A 512 13.23 -1.57 41.82
CA ARG A 512 11.82 -1.32 42.22
C ARG A 512 11.10 -2.54 42.82
N LEU A 513 11.66 -3.75 42.67
CA LEU A 513 11.13 -4.99 43.26
C LEU A 513 11.68 -5.26 44.67
N LYS A 514 12.68 -4.51 45.11
CA LYS A 514 13.19 -4.46 46.49
C LYS A 514 12.57 -3.28 47.22
#